data_AF-A0A1I7WSP2-F1
#
_entry.id   AF-A0A1I7WSP2-F1
#
_cell.length_a   1.000
_cell.length_b   1.000
_cell.length_c   1.000
_cell.angle_alpha   90.00
_cell.angle_beta   90.00
_cell.angle_gamma   90.00
#
_symmetry.space_group_name_H-M   'P 1'
#
loop_
_entity.id
_entity.type
_entity.pdbx_description
1 polymer ?
#
loop_
_entity_poly.entity_id
_entity_poly.type
_entity_poly.pdbx_seq_one_letter_code
_entity_poly.pdbx_strand_id
1 'polypeptide(L)'
;MYTYDYHNNVIDSLHTFISILNRSFYRIGLFIGARPYHFFIFTLSISLLTLGIFQLNFSQCLQDGFVSRYSQARIEHDIKVKFDGIDTTAVQRFVALVRRKDRGSLLGREELRRVLEVKKYINEEILVTKDDTSYSHSQLCEDYCESNKLLEIFEKCVDDLYHNENVLIDHPKSLCGDFTIPIGIHIFGITRKLDI
;
A
#
# COMPACT_ATOMS: atom_id res chain seq x y z
N MET A 1 -35.18 -32.83 -43.33
CA MET A 1 -34.36 -32.89 -44.56
C MET A 1 -33.42 -31.69 -44.69
N TYR A 2 -33.78 -30.49 -44.23
CA TYR A 2 -32.90 -29.30 -44.27
C TYR A 2 -31.70 -29.28 -43.30
N THR A 3 -31.74 -30.03 -42.21
CA THR A 3 -30.66 -30.05 -41.20
C THR A 3 -29.46 -30.92 -41.60
N TYR A 4 -29.67 -31.92 -42.45
CA TYR A 4 -28.59 -32.79 -42.95
C TYR A 4 -27.72 -32.09 -44.00
N ASP A 5 -28.32 -31.31 -44.90
CA ASP A 5 -27.58 -30.54 -45.91
C ASP A 5 -26.73 -29.41 -45.31
N TYR A 6 -27.24 -28.72 -44.29
CA TYR A 6 -26.45 -27.67 -43.63
C TYR A 6 -25.22 -28.24 -42.91
N HIS A 7 -25.35 -29.42 -42.29
CA HIS A 7 -24.25 -30.06 -41.57
C HIS A 7 -23.14 -30.53 -42.52
N ASN A 8 -23.50 -31.08 -43.69
CA ASN A 8 -22.53 -31.53 -44.70
C ASN A 8 -21.78 -30.36 -45.35
N ASN A 9 -22.46 -29.25 -45.66
CA ASN A 9 -21.82 -28.06 -46.21
C ASN A 9 -20.78 -27.42 -45.27
N VAL A 10 -21.02 -27.46 -43.95
CA VAL A 10 -20.06 -26.97 -42.94
C VAL A 10 -18.85 -27.91 -42.84
N ILE A 11 -19.07 -29.23 -42.90
CA ILE A 11 -18.00 -30.23 -42.90
C ILE A 11 -17.12 -30.10 -44.15
N ASP A 12 -17.73 -29.92 -45.33
CA ASP A 12 -17.00 -29.75 -46.60
C ASP A 12 -16.19 -28.45 -46.65
N SER A 13 -16.74 -27.36 -46.10
CA SER A 13 -16.01 -26.09 -45.94
C SER A 13 -14.82 -26.23 -44.99
N LEU A 14 -14.98 -26.95 -43.87
CA LEU A 14 -13.91 -27.24 -42.93
C LEU A 14 -12.80 -28.10 -43.58
N HIS A 15 -13.16 -29.15 -44.32
CA HIS A 15 -12.19 -29.99 -45.04
C HIS A 15 -11.43 -29.21 -46.10
N THR A 16 -12.11 -28.31 -46.82
CA THR A 16 -11.49 -27.42 -47.80
C THR A 16 -10.51 -26.46 -47.14
N PHE A 17 -10.89 -25.85 -46.02
CA PHE A 17 -10.03 -24.97 -45.23
C PHE A 17 -8.78 -25.68 -44.69
N ILE A 18 -8.95 -26.87 -44.11
CA ILE A 18 -7.84 -27.70 -43.61
C ILE A 18 -6.89 -28.07 -44.75
N SER A 19 -7.42 -28.43 -45.92
CA SER A 19 -6.60 -28.76 -47.10
C SER A 19 -5.77 -27.55 -47.58
N ILE A 20 -6.36 -26.36 -47.59
CA ILE A 20 -5.66 -25.11 -47.94
C ILE A 20 -4.56 -24.78 -46.93
N LEU A 21 -4.85 -24.92 -45.62
CA LEU A 21 -3.85 -24.72 -44.56
C LEU A 21 -2.70 -25.71 -44.67
N ASN A 22 -3.01 -27.00 -44.83
CA ASN A 22 -2.00 -28.05 -44.99
C ASN A 22 -1.10 -27.77 -46.19
N ARG A 23 -1.67 -27.38 -47.32
CA ARG A 23 -0.90 -27.02 -48.52
C ARG A 23 -0.03 -25.78 -48.29
N SER A 24 -0.52 -24.81 -47.53
CA SER A 24 0.20 -23.58 -47.20
C SER A 24 1.36 -23.85 -46.24
N PHE A 25 1.12 -24.57 -45.14
CA PHE A 25 2.16 -24.97 -44.20
C PHE A 25 3.18 -25.91 -44.83
N TYR A 26 2.77 -26.82 -45.71
CA TYR A 26 3.70 -27.68 -46.45
C TYR A 26 4.64 -26.86 -47.34
N ARG A 27 4.11 -25.85 -48.06
CA ARG A 27 4.93 -24.94 -48.86
C ARG A 27 5.87 -24.08 -48.01
N ILE A 28 5.39 -23.55 -46.89
CA ILE A 28 6.19 -22.76 -45.95
C ILE A 28 7.30 -23.63 -45.34
N GLY A 29 6.97 -24.86 -44.93
CA GLY A 29 7.93 -25.82 -44.37
C GLY A 29 9.00 -26.21 -45.37
N LEU A 30 8.64 -26.48 -46.63
CA LEU A 30 9.61 -26.71 -47.71
C LEU A 30 10.49 -25.49 -47.96
N PHE A 31 9.92 -24.29 -47.93
CA PHE A 31 10.65 -23.04 -48.11
C PHE A 31 11.66 -22.78 -46.98
N ILE A 32 11.26 -23.05 -45.72
CA ILE A 32 12.14 -22.96 -44.55
C ILE A 32 13.25 -24.02 -44.62
N GLY A 33 12.89 -25.27 -44.93
CA GLY A 33 13.82 -26.39 -45.04
C GLY A 33 14.83 -26.26 -46.17
N ALA A 34 14.46 -25.57 -47.26
CA ALA A 34 15.36 -25.32 -48.39
C ALA A 34 16.48 -24.31 -48.04
N ARG A 35 16.26 -23.40 -47.08
CA ARG A 35 17.23 -22.36 -46.68
C ARG A 35 17.22 -22.09 -45.17
N PRO A 36 17.63 -23.06 -44.34
CA PRO A 36 17.47 -22.97 -42.88
C PRO A 36 18.27 -21.81 -42.25
N TYR A 37 19.46 -21.49 -42.77
CA TYR A 37 20.34 -20.47 -42.21
C TYR A 37 19.73 -19.06 -42.21
N HIS A 38 18.99 -18.67 -43.26
CA HIS A 38 18.34 -17.36 -43.29
C HIS A 38 17.25 -17.23 -42.22
N PHE A 39 16.52 -18.31 -41.95
CA PHE A 39 15.51 -18.33 -40.89
C PHE A 39 16.12 -18.28 -39.50
N PHE A 40 17.26 -18.94 -39.26
CA PHE A 40 17.99 -18.82 -37.99
C PHE A 40 18.49 -17.39 -37.72
N ILE A 41 19.05 -16.72 -38.74
CA ILE A 41 19.51 -15.34 -38.60
C ILE A 41 18.33 -14.40 -38.35
N PHE A 42 17.22 -14.63 -39.04
CA PHE A 42 16.00 -13.84 -38.86
C PHE A 42 15.39 -14.00 -37.46
N THR A 43 15.25 -15.24 -36.97
CA THR A 43 14.73 -15.49 -35.62
C THR A 43 15.65 -14.93 -34.55
N LEU A 44 16.98 -15.07 -34.72
CA LEU A 44 17.96 -14.47 -33.83
C LEU A 44 17.85 -12.95 -33.81
N SER A 45 17.64 -12.32 -34.97
CA SER A 45 17.44 -10.87 -35.08
C SER A 45 16.16 -10.41 -34.35
N ILE A 46 15.07 -11.19 -34.44
CA ILE A 46 13.84 -10.92 -33.67
C ILE A 46 14.08 -11.12 -32.17
N SER A 47 14.86 -12.13 -31.77
CA SER A 47 15.20 -12.36 -30.36
C SER A 47 15.97 -11.19 -29.74
N LEU A 48 16.68 -10.37 -30.51
CA LEU A 48 17.34 -9.15 -30.00
C LEU A 48 16.35 -8.12 -29.44
N LEU A 49 15.05 -8.18 -29.79
CA LEU A 49 14.02 -7.33 -29.19
C LEU A 49 13.88 -7.57 -27.67
N THR A 50 14.33 -8.73 -27.16
CA THR A 50 14.36 -9.01 -25.72
C THR A 50 15.37 -8.16 -24.96
N LEU A 51 16.34 -7.52 -25.64
CA LEU A 51 17.27 -6.59 -25.00
C LEU A 51 16.56 -5.36 -24.40
N GLY A 52 15.33 -5.07 -24.82
CA GLY A 52 14.50 -4.04 -24.18
C GLY A 52 14.21 -4.29 -22.69
N ILE A 53 14.36 -5.54 -22.22
CA ILE A 53 14.20 -5.90 -20.80
C ILE A 53 15.21 -5.16 -19.92
N PHE A 54 16.40 -4.85 -20.43
CA PHE A 54 17.42 -4.11 -19.68
C PHE A 54 17.01 -2.67 -19.34
N GLN A 55 16.00 -2.12 -20.04
CA GLN A 55 15.48 -0.76 -19.79
C GLN A 55 14.11 -0.79 -19.09
N LEU A 56 13.68 -1.94 -18.55
CA LEU A 56 12.46 -2.00 -17.77
C LEU A 56 12.64 -1.29 -16.43
N ASN A 57 11.97 -0.15 -16.29
CA ASN A 57 11.81 0.53 -15.02
C ASN A 57 10.52 0.06 -14.36
N PHE A 58 10.65 -0.62 -13.22
CA PHE A 58 9.50 -0.96 -12.39
C PHE A 58 9.04 0.29 -11.65
N SER A 59 7.80 0.75 -11.91
CA SER A 59 7.18 1.73 -11.01
C SER A 59 6.81 1.02 -9.72
N GLN A 60 7.40 1.43 -8.60
CA GLN A 60 7.20 0.80 -7.29
C GLN A 60 6.10 1.47 -6.47
N CYS A 61 5.52 2.58 -6.94
CA CYS A 61 4.39 3.20 -6.28
C CYS A 61 3.13 2.35 -6.47
N LEU A 62 2.71 1.63 -5.42
CA LEU A 62 1.50 0.80 -5.41
C LEU A 62 0.27 1.54 -5.99
N GLN A 63 0.13 2.83 -5.68
CA GLN A 63 -1.01 3.65 -6.14
C GLN A 63 -1.08 3.82 -7.66
N ASP A 64 0.06 3.74 -8.36
CA ASP A 64 0.10 3.91 -9.82
C ASP A 64 -0.52 2.74 -10.58
N GLY A 65 -0.64 1.57 -9.94
CA GLY A 65 -1.34 0.41 -10.51
C GLY A 65 -2.86 0.48 -10.37
N PHE A 66 -3.39 1.31 -9.46
CA PHE A 66 -4.82 1.34 -9.12
C PHE A 66 -5.54 2.61 -9.58
N VAL A 67 -4.80 3.64 -9.96
CA VAL A 67 -5.37 4.94 -10.33
C VAL A 67 -4.84 5.38 -11.69
N SER A 68 -5.75 5.67 -12.63
CA SER A 68 -5.39 6.20 -13.94
C SER A 68 -4.65 7.54 -13.82
N ARG A 69 -3.63 7.74 -14.66
CA ARG A 69 -2.85 8.99 -14.75
C ARG A 69 -3.70 10.21 -15.08
N TYR A 70 -4.86 10.01 -15.72
CA TYR A 70 -5.78 11.09 -16.11
C TYR A 70 -7.05 11.13 -15.27
N SER A 71 -7.09 10.42 -14.13
CA SER A 71 -8.24 10.49 -13.24
C SER A 71 -8.33 11.85 -12.55
N GLN A 72 -9.56 12.28 -12.25
CA GLN A 72 -9.81 13.52 -11.51
C GLN A 72 -9.08 13.52 -10.16
N ALA A 73 -9.07 12.40 -9.44
CA ALA A 73 -8.36 12.26 -8.17
C ALA A 73 -6.85 12.52 -8.32
N ARG A 74 -6.23 12.10 -9.43
CA ARG A 74 -4.80 12.37 -9.68
C ARG A 74 -4.56 13.85 -9.96
N ILE A 75 -5.43 14.49 -10.73
CA ILE A 75 -5.33 15.93 -11.02
C ILE A 75 -5.47 16.75 -9.73
N GLU A 76 -6.46 16.43 -8.89
CA GLU A 76 -6.66 17.08 -7.58
C GLU A 76 -5.45 16.88 -6.67
N HIS A 77 -4.89 15.67 -6.63
CA HIS A 77 -3.67 15.37 -5.90
C HIS A 77 -2.49 16.22 -6.38
N ASP A 78 -2.24 16.28 -7.69
CA ASP A 78 -1.10 17.02 -8.24
C ASP A 78 -1.22 18.53 -8.00
N ILE A 79 -2.44 19.09 -8.04
CA ILE A 79 -2.70 20.48 -7.67
C ILE A 79 -2.41 20.69 -6.19
N LYS A 80 -2.88 19.78 -5.33
CA LYS A 80 -2.65 19.86 -3.88
C LYS A 80 -1.17 19.81 -3.55
N VAL A 81 -0.40 18.87 -4.11
CA VAL A 81 1.05 18.76 -3.86
C VAL A 81 1.79 20.02 -4.29
N LYS A 82 1.41 20.62 -5.44
CA LYS A 82 1.99 21.89 -5.89
C LYS A 82 1.65 23.07 -4.97
N PHE A 83 0.48 23.05 -4.36
CA PHE A 83 0.02 24.11 -3.47
C PHE A 83 0.63 23.98 -2.06
N ASP A 84 0.55 22.79 -1.46
CA ASP A 84 1.05 22.51 -0.12
C ASP A 84 2.58 22.35 -0.09
N GLY A 85 3.21 22.07 -1.23
CA GLY A 85 4.64 21.75 -1.33
C GLY A 85 5.03 20.38 -0.77
N ILE A 86 4.06 19.62 -0.24
CA ILE A 86 4.26 18.34 0.45
C ILE A 86 3.42 17.26 -0.24
N ASP A 87 4.08 16.17 -0.65
CA ASP A 87 3.39 14.98 -1.15
C ASP A 87 2.94 14.07 -0.02
N THR A 88 1.72 14.33 0.47
CA THR A 88 1.11 13.54 1.56
C THR A 88 0.87 12.07 1.22
N THR A 89 0.91 11.68 -0.07
CA THR A 89 0.77 10.27 -0.48
C THR A 89 2.12 9.54 -0.55
N ALA A 90 3.21 10.28 -0.74
CA ALA A 90 4.57 9.76 -0.62
C ALA A 90 4.96 9.49 0.84
N VAL A 91 4.35 10.20 1.80
CA VAL A 91 4.59 9.99 3.24
C VAL A 91 3.89 8.70 3.69
N GLN A 92 4.66 7.63 3.83
CA GLN A 92 4.17 6.39 4.44
C GLN A 92 3.85 6.62 5.92
N ARG A 93 2.56 6.50 6.29
CA ARG A 93 2.15 6.58 7.69
C ARG A 93 2.34 5.23 8.36
N PHE A 94 3.19 5.20 9.38
CA PHE A 94 3.34 4.05 10.25
C PHE A 94 2.43 4.23 11.47
N VAL A 95 1.55 3.25 11.72
CA VAL A 95 0.68 3.23 12.90
C VAL A 95 0.99 1.97 13.70
N ALA A 96 1.49 2.15 14.91
CA ALA A 96 1.70 1.08 15.87
C ALA A 96 0.49 0.96 16.80
N LEU A 97 -0.21 -0.17 16.73
CA LEU A 97 -1.28 -0.49 17.68
C LEU A 97 -0.69 -1.29 18.84
N VAL A 98 -0.75 -0.73 20.05
CA VAL A 98 -0.26 -1.38 21.26
C VAL A 98 -1.42 -2.03 22.01
N ARG A 99 -1.21 -3.28 22.48
CA ARG A 99 -2.20 -4.02 23.27
C ARG A 99 -1.52 -4.78 24.41
N ARG A 100 -2.18 -4.86 25.56
CA ARG A 100 -1.75 -5.69 26.69
C ARG A 100 -1.88 -7.18 26.35
N LYS A 101 -0.88 -8.00 26.75
CA LYS A 101 -0.80 -9.45 26.44
C LYS A 101 -2.01 -10.24 26.95
N ASP A 102 -2.49 -9.90 28.13
CA ASP A 102 -3.66 -10.49 28.80
C ASP A 102 -5.00 -9.92 28.29
N ARG A 103 -4.97 -9.02 27.29
CA ARG A 103 -6.13 -8.30 26.75
C ARG A 103 -6.86 -7.38 27.72
N GLY A 104 -6.27 -7.04 28.86
CA GLY A 104 -6.87 -6.07 29.77
C GLY A 104 -6.65 -4.61 29.35
N SER A 105 -7.05 -3.69 30.22
CA SER A 105 -7.02 -2.25 29.95
C SER A 105 -5.60 -1.70 29.87
N LEU A 106 -5.36 -0.80 28.90
CA LEU A 106 -4.14 0.00 28.80
C LEU A 106 -4.28 1.40 29.43
N LEU A 107 -5.46 1.72 29.99
CA LEU A 107 -5.74 3.02 30.62
C LEU A 107 -5.20 3.12 32.05
N GLY A 108 -4.57 2.07 32.57
CA GLY A 108 -3.89 2.12 33.86
C GLY A 108 -2.63 2.98 33.77
N ARG A 109 -2.25 3.60 34.89
CA ARG A 109 -1.08 4.49 34.99
C ARG A 109 0.20 3.86 34.45
N GLU A 110 0.52 2.68 34.97
CA GLU A 110 1.75 1.96 34.63
C GLU A 110 1.75 1.52 33.17
N GLU A 111 0.60 1.08 32.65
CA GLU A 111 0.44 0.70 31.26
C GLU A 111 0.62 1.89 30.32
N LEU A 112 0.01 3.02 30.64
CA LEU A 112 0.07 4.23 29.84
C LEU A 112 1.51 4.78 29.78
N ARG A 113 2.21 4.78 30.92
CA ARG A 113 3.63 5.13 31.00
C ARG A 113 4.50 4.24 30.11
N ARG A 114 4.28 2.92 30.13
CA ARG A 114 4.99 1.99 29.23
C ARG A 114 4.71 2.25 27.75
N VAL A 115 3.48 2.62 27.39
CA VAL A 115 3.14 2.99 26.00
C VAL A 115 3.92 4.25 25.58
N LEU A 116 4.05 5.24 26.47
CA LEU A 116 4.85 6.44 26.19
C LEU A 116 6.35 6.14 26.09
N GLU A 117 6.88 5.21 26.89
CA GLU A 117 8.27 4.75 26.76
C GLU A 117 8.52 4.14 25.37
N VAL A 118 7.59 3.31 24.87
CA VAL A 118 7.68 2.76 23.50
C VAL A 118 7.62 3.86 22.45
N LYS A 119 6.73 4.86 22.61
CA LYS A 119 6.66 6.02 21.71
C LYS A 119 8.00 6.76 21.68
N LYS A 120 8.59 7.02 22.85
CA LYS A 120 9.88 7.71 22.98
C LYS A 120 11.00 6.93 22.29
N TYR A 121 11.07 5.62 22.54
CA TYR A 121 12.04 4.73 21.90
C TYR A 121 11.97 4.83 20.36
N ILE A 122 10.76 4.74 19.80
CA ILE A 122 10.55 4.83 18.35
C ILE A 122 10.99 6.19 17.78
N ASN A 123 10.71 7.28 18.50
CA ASN A 123 10.99 8.63 18.03
C ASN A 123 12.46 9.05 18.16
N GLU A 124 13.13 8.61 19.24
CA GLU A 124 14.43 9.16 19.65
C GLU A 124 15.58 8.15 19.54
N GLU A 125 15.32 6.86 19.76
CA GLU A 125 16.38 5.84 19.90
C GLU A 125 16.57 4.98 18.66
N ILE A 126 15.56 4.88 17.79
CA ILE A 126 15.70 4.17 16.52
C ILE A 126 16.55 5.01 15.56
N LEU A 127 17.70 4.45 15.21
CA LEU A 127 18.63 5.01 14.23
C LEU A 127 18.61 4.16 12.96
N VAL A 128 18.43 4.82 11.82
CA VAL A 128 18.50 4.20 10.50
C VAL A 128 19.77 4.66 9.82
N THR A 129 20.63 3.72 9.42
CA THR A 129 21.87 4.02 8.69
C THR A 129 21.66 3.96 7.19
N LYS A 130 22.05 5.03 6.50
CA LYS A 130 22.12 5.10 5.04
C LYS A 130 23.37 5.87 4.63
N ASP A 131 24.19 5.26 3.77
CA ASP A 131 25.42 5.86 3.23
C ASP A 131 26.32 6.42 4.35
N ASP A 132 26.64 5.59 5.35
CA ASP A 132 27.43 5.90 6.56
C ASP A 132 26.88 7.02 7.45
N THR A 133 25.69 7.54 7.16
CA THR A 133 25.01 8.54 8.00
C THR A 133 23.87 7.88 8.76
N SER A 134 23.80 8.11 10.07
CA SER A 134 22.70 7.66 10.92
C SER A 134 21.66 8.76 11.05
N TYR A 135 20.40 8.42 10.78
CA TYR A 135 19.26 9.32 10.92
C TYR A 135 18.34 8.82 12.02
N SER A 136 17.96 9.71 12.94
CA SER A 136 16.87 9.44 13.88
C SER A 136 15.52 9.78 13.24
N HIS A 137 14.44 9.19 13.75
CA HIS A 137 13.09 9.55 13.29
C HIS A 137 12.83 11.06 13.44
N SER A 138 13.25 11.66 14.55
CA SER A 138 13.13 13.11 14.80
C SER A 138 13.77 14.02 13.75
N GLN A 139 14.76 13.52 12.99
CA GLN A 139 15.40 14.26 11.89
C GLN A 139 14.68 14.09 10.55
N LEU A 140 13.86 13.03 10.42
CA LEU A 140 13.17 12.66 9.17
C LEU A 140 11.70 13.05 9.17
N CYS A 141 11.07 13.20 10.34
CA CYS A 141 9.61 13.37 10.43
C CYS A 141 9.11 14.79 10.11
N GLU A 142 9.98 15.78 9.96
CA GLU A 142 9.62 17.18 9.64
C GLU A 142 8.45 17.68 10.52
N ASP A 143 7.35 18.11 9.91
CA ASP A 143 6.16 18.63 10.61
C ASP A 143 5.32 17.54 11.31
N TYR A 144 5.61 16.26 11.07
CA TYR A 144 4.85 15.12 11.60
C TYR A 144 5.43 14.52 12.88
N CYS A 145 6.52 15.09 13.41
CA CYS A 145 7.16 14.63 14.64
C CYS A 145 6.26 14.73 15.87
N GLU A 146 5.32 15.69 15.90
CA GLU A 146 4.38 15.87 17.01
C GLU A 146 3.18 14.88 16.98
N SER A 147 3.28 13.79 16.23
CA SER A 147 2.24 12.77 16.21
C SER A 147 1.97 12.20 17.62
N ASN A 148 0.68 12.08 17.96
CA ASN A 148 0.19 11.57 19.25
C ASN A 148 0.54 12.42 20.49
N LYS A 149 0.70 13.74 20.37
CA LYS A 149 0.83 14.65 21.52
C LYS A 149 -0.35 14.56 22.49
N LEU A 150 -1.53 14.21 21.98
CA LEU A 150 -2.73 14.00 22.80
C LEU A 150 -2.59 12.88 23.83
N LEU A 151 -1.80 11.83 23.52
CA LEU A 151 -1.56 10.72 24.44
C LEU A 151 -0.71 11.16 25.64
N GLU A 152 0.25 12.06 25.42
CA GLU A 152 1.07 12.65 26.50
C GLU A 152 0.24 13.56 27.39
N ILE A 153 -0.66 14.36 26.80
CA ILE A 153 -1.58 15.20 27.58
C ILE A 153 -2.52 14.32 28.41
N PHE A 154 -3.01 13.22 27.81
CA PHE A 154 -3.86 12.27 28.51
C PHE A 154 -3.13 11.61 29.69
N GLU A 155 -1.86 11.22 29.54
CA GLU A 155 -1.09 10.65 30.65
C GLU A 155 -0.91 11.59 31.81
N LYS A 156 -0.54 12.85 31.55
CA LYS A 156 -0.51 13.89 32.60
C LYS A 156 -1.85 14.01 33.30
N CYS A 157 -2.93 13.91 32.54
CA CYS A 157 -4.28 13.96 33.09
C CYS A 157 -4.61 12.77 34.00
N VAL A 158 -4.19 11.56 33.61
CA VAL A 158 -4.34 10.36 34.43
C VAL A 158 -3.50 10.48 35.70
N ASP A 159 -2.25 10.93 35.58
CA ASP A 159 -1.37 11.16 36.72
C ASP A 159 -1.95 12.20 37.69
N ASP A 160 -2.54 13.28 37.18
CA ASP A 160 -3.26 14.26 37.98
C ASP A 160 -4.52 13.66 38.63
N LEU A 161 -5.25 12.75 37.97
CA LEU A 161 -6.41 12.05 38.54
C LEU A 161 -6.03 11.18 39.74
N TYR A 162 -4.84 10.57 39.72
CA TYR A 162 -4.33 9.84 40.89
C TYR A 162 -3.97 10.76 42.07
N HIS A 163 -3.88 12.07 41.85
CA HIS A 163 -3.54 13.07 42.85
C HIS A 163 -4.69 14.03 43.19
N ASN A 164 -5.70 14.19 42.33
CA ASN A 164 -6.83 15.12 42.43
C ASN A 164 -8.14 14.48 41.97
N GLU A 165 -9.25 14.78 42.65
CA GLU A 165 -10.57 14.19 42.38
C GLU A 165 -11.32 14.79 41.18
N ASN A 166 -10.80 15.85 40.53
CA ASN A 166 -11.52 16.66 39.53
C ASN A 166 -11.38 16.18 38.07
N VAL A 167 -10.90 14.97 37.83
CA VAL A 167 -10.66 14.48 36.46
C VAL A 167 -11.66 13.37 36.12
N LEU A 168 -12.36 13.51 35.00
CA LEU A 168 -13.31 12.53 34.47
C LEU A 168 -12.80 11.98 33.13
N ILE A 169 -12.40 10.71 33.14
CA ILE A 169 -12.03 9.98 31.92
C ILE A 169 -13.30 9.36 31.32
N ASP A 170 -13.79 9.95 30.23
CA ASP A 170 -14.92 9.43 29.45
C ASP A 170 -14.59 9.36 27.95
N HIS A 171 -15.29 8.52 27.21
CA HIS A 171 -15.14 8.32 25.77
C HIS A 171 -16.38 8.81 25.00
N PRO A 172 -16.23 9.61 23.93
CA PRO A 172 -15.00 9.86 23.18
C PRO A 172 -14.17 11.06 23.65
N LYS A 173 -14.62 11.78 24.69
CA LYS A 173 -13.99 13.00 25.19
C LYS A 173 -13.81 12.92 26.70
N SER A 174 -12.60 13.20 27.18
CA SER A 174 -12.28 13.24 28.60
C SER A 174 -12.09 14.69 29.07
N LEU A 175 -12.42 14.96 30.33
CA LEU A 175 -12.24 16.26 30.99
C LEU A 175 -10.97 16.24 31.83
N CYS A 176 -10.08 17.19 31.55
CA CYS A 176 -8.83 17.39 32.24
C CYS A 176 -8.73 18.83 32.75
N GLY A 177 -9.06 19.04 34.03
CA GLY A 177 -9.32 20.40 34.53
C GLY A 177 -10.43 21.05 33.71
N ASP A 178 -10.17 22.23 33.14
CA ASP A 178 -11.13 22.96 32.30
C ASP A 178 -11.07 22.59 30.81
N PHE A 179 -10.19 21.66 30.42
CA PHE A 179 -9.98 21.29 29.02
C PHE A 179 -10.71 20.00 28.67
N THR A 180 -11.30 19.97 27.47
CA THR A 180 -11.90 18.76 26.90
C THR A 180 -10.97 18.15 25.86
N ILE A 181 -10.56 16.91 26.08
CA ILE A 181 -9.57 16.20 25.26
C ILE A 181 -10.26 15.07 24.48
N PRO A 182 -10.18 15.04 23.14
CA PRO A 182 -10.81 13.99 22.32
C PRO A 182 -9.99 12.69 22.32
N ILE A 183 -10.20 11.82 23.30
CA ILE A 183 -9.47 10.54 23.42
C ILE A 183 -9.85 9.47 22.36
N GLY A 184 -11.04 9.58 21.75
CA GLY A 184 -11.58 8.55 20.86
C GLY A 184 -10.82 8.33 19.54
N ILE A 185 -9.83 9.17 19.24
CA ILE A 185 -8.99 9.05 18.03
C ILE A 185 -7.77 8.16 18.29
N HIS A 186 -7.34 8.03 19.55
CA HIS A 186 -6.11 7.32 19.92
C HIS A 186 -6.36 6.02 20.71
N ILE A 187 -7.59 5.78 21.16
CA ILE A 187 -7.94 4.65 22.01
C ILE A 187 -9.03 3.83 21.33
N PHE A 188 -8.78 2.54 21.13
CA PHE A 188 -9.65 1.63 20.38
C PHE A 188 -10.17 0.51 21.28
N GLY A 189 -11.37 0.02 21.00
CA GLY A 189 -11.92 -1.17 21.67
C GLY A 189 -12.25 -0.96 23.14
N ILE A 190 -12.74 0.22 23.51
CA ILE A 190 -13.16 0.53 24.87
C ILE A 190 -14.49 -0.15 25.18
N THR A 191 -14.55 -0.90 26.27
CA THR A 191 -15.79 -1.41 26.84
C THR A 191 -16.18 -0.52 28.02
N ARG A 192 -17.34 0.14 27.98
CA ARG A 192 -17.77 0.99 29.09
C ARG A 192 -18.38 0.12 30.19
N LYS A 193 -18.25 0.58 31.43
CA LYS A 193 -18.86 -0.07 32.59
C LYS A 193 -20.40 -0.07 32.52
N LEU A 194 -21.00 0.81 31.71
CA LEU A 194 -22.44 0.89 31.45
C LEU A 194 -22.92 -0.06 30.33
N ASP A 195 -22.00 -0.70 29.61
CA ASP A 195 -22.32 -1.64 28.52
C ASP A 195 -22.37 -3.11 29.01
N ILE A 196 -22.25 -3.33 30.33
CA ILE A 196 -22.34 -4.62 31.04
C ILE A 196 -23.51 -4.53 32.02
#